data_AF-A0A1I5Q9A8-F1
#
_entry.id   AF-A0A1I5Q9A8-F1
#
_cell.length_a   1.000
_cell.length_b   1.000
_cell.length_c   1.000
_cell.angle_alpha   90.00
_cell.angle_beta   90.00
_cell.angle_gamma   90.00
#
_symmetry.space_group_name_H-M   'P 1'
#
loop_
_entity.id
_entity.type
_entity.pdbx_description
1 polymer ?
#
loop_
_entity_poly.entity_id
_entity_poly.type
_entity_poly.pdbx_seq_one_letter_code
_entity_poly.pdbx_strand_id
1 'polypeptide(L)'
;MSKELSAPVPRLTVITLGVSDIRASIAFYDALGFSRLDAVLAFALSKGATLLKSAHETDYGGYSGYFADPDGHPWEVVVAPGIEVGDDRRVHLAD
;
A
#
# COMPACT_ATOMS: atom_id res chain seq x y z
N MET A 1 -20.50 16.73 28.25
CA MET A 1 -19.75 17.60 27.32
C MET A 1 -19.00 16.71 26.35
N SER A 2 -19.62 16.40 25.21
CA SER A 2 -19.06 15.55 24.17
C SER A 2 -17.98 16.35 23.43
N LYS A 3 -16.75 15.84 23.39
CA LYS A 3 -15.65 16.47 22.64
C LYS A 3 -15.85 16.15 21.17
N GLU A 4 -16.12 17.16 20.36
CA GLU A 4 -16.20 17.04 18.91
C GLU A 4 -14.80 16.70 18.37
N LEU A 5 -14.63 15.48 17.84
CA LEU A 5 -13.39 15.04 17.22
C LEU A 5 -13.43 15.49 15.75
N SER A 6 -12.68 16.54 15.43
CA SER A 6 -12.50 16.98 14.05
C SER A 6 -11.86 15.84 13.24
N ALA A 7 -12.44 15.53 12.07
CA ALA A 7 -11.92 14.47 11.21
C ALA A 7 -10.44 14.74 10.87
N PRO A 8 -9.54 13.76 11.06
CA PRO A 8 -8.13 13.95 10.74
C PRO A 8 -7.97 14.30 9.27
N VAL A 9 -7.19 15.35 8.99
CA VAL A 9 -6.86 15.75 7.61
C VAL A 9 -5.82 14.74 7.09
N PRO A 10 -6.11 13.97 6.02
CA PRO A 10 -5.18 12.96 5.52
C PRO A 10 -3.90 13.62 5.01
N ARG A 11 -2.76 13.15 5.53
CA ARG A 11 -1.42 13.59 5.10
C ARG A 11 -0.71 12.44 4.41
N LEU A 12 -0.82 12.39 3.09
CA LEU A 12 -0.09 11.43 2.26
C LEU A 12 1.40 11.83 2.19
N THR A 13 2.31 10.95 2.62
CA THR A 13 3.76 11.12 2.40
C THR A 13 4.26 10.02 1.46
N VAL A 14 4.44 10.34 0.18
CA VAL A 14 5.05 9.43 -0.82
C VAL A 14 6.45 9.93 -1.14
N ILE A 15 7.45 9.08 -0.92
CA ILE A 15 8.80 9.30 -1.46
C ILE A 15 8.91 8.52 -2.76
N THR A 16 9.18 9.21 -3.86
CA THR A 16 9.55 8.56 -5.12
C THR A 16 11.00 8.82 -5.38
N LEU A 17 11.71 7.72 -5.56
CA LEU A 17 13.12 7.71 -5.88
C LEU A 17 13.21 7.50 -7.38
N GLY A 18 13.93 8.40 -8.05
CA GLY A 18 14.27 8.22 -9.46
C GLY A 18 15.20 7.03 -9.61
N VAL A 19 14.87 6.11 -10.50
CA VAL A 19 15.72 4.98 -10.88
C VAL A 19 15.92 5.02 -12.39
N SER A 20 17.11 4.65 -12.84
CA SER A 20 17.43 4.59 -14.27
C SER A 20 16.79 3.40 -14.98
N ASP A 21 16.38 2.37 -14.22
CA ASP A 21 15.71 1.17 -14.73
C ASP A 21 14.74 0.61 -13.68
N ILE A 22 13.45 0.62 -14.03
CA ILE A 22 12.38 0.16 -13.14
C ILE A 22 12.36 -1.36 -13.00
N ARG A 23 12.68 -2.11 -14.06
CA ARG A 23 12.67 -3.58 -14.05
C ARG A 23 13.81 -4.11 -13.19
N ALA A 24 14.98 -3.48 -13.28
CA ALA A 24 16.12 -3.80 -12.43
C ALA A 24 15.82 -3.54 -10.95
N SER A 25 15.14 -2.44 -10.65
CA SER A 25 14.72 -2.11 -9.28
C SER A 25 13.72 -3.13 -8.73
N ILE A 26 12.75 -3.55 -9.55
CA ILE A 26 11.78 -4.60 -9.18
C ILE A 26 12.51 -5.91 -8.88
N ALA A 27 13.39 -6.36 -9.76
CA ALA A 27 14.14 -7.60 -9.58
C ALA A 27 15.05 -7.55 -8.34
N PHE A 28 15.64 -6.39 -8.04
CA PHE A 28 16.44 -6.19 -6.84
C PHE A 28 15.63 -6.41 -5.56
N TYR A 29 14.42 -5.83 -5.46
CA TYR A 29 13.58 -6.02 -4.28
C TYR A 29 12.97 -7.43 -4.22
N ASP A 30 12.58 -8.00 -5.36
CA ASP A 30 12.08 -9.38 -5.41
C ASP A 30 13.14 -10.38 -4.94
N ALA A 31 14.40 -10.19 -5.35
CA ALA A 31 15.55 -11.00 -4.90
C ALA A 31 15.86 -10.84 -3.40
N LEU A 32 15.46 -9.74 -2.77
CA LEU A 32 15.51 -9.56 -1.31
C LEU A 32 14.34 -10.26 -0.58
N GLY A 33 13.49 -10.99 -1.32
CA GLY A 33 12.33 -11.71 -0.78
C GLY A 33 11.08 -10.85 -0.62
N PHE A 34 11.05 -9.66 -1.23
CA PHE A 34 9.89 -8.78 -1.15
C PHE A 34 8.82 -9.18 -2.20
N SER A 35 7.85 -10.04 -1.84
CA SER A 35 6.60 -10.22 -2.61
C SER A 35 5.78 -8.93 -2.56
N ARG A 36 5.38 -8.31 -3.68
CA ARG A 36 4.97 -6.88 -3.68
C ARG A 36 3.85 -6.51 -2.69
N LEU A 37 2.95 -7.43 -2.33
CA LEU A 37 1.90 -7.17 -1.32
C LEU A 37 2.33 -7.61 0.09
N ASP A 38 2.87 -8.83 0.23
CA ASP A 38 3.32 -9.33 1.54
C ASP A 38 4.50 -8.52 2.06
N ALA A 39 5.36 -8.02 1.18
CA ALA A 39 6.44 -7.10 1.48
C ALA A 39 5.92 -5.77 2.00
N VAL A 40 4.83 -5.25 1.43
CA VAL A 40 4.24 -3.99 1.91
C VAL A 40 3.61 -4.20 3.27
N LEU A 41 2.87 -5.30 3.46
CA LEU A 41 2.32 -5.66 4.77
C LEU A 41 3.46 -5.90 5.79
N ALA A 42 4.44 -6.73 5.47
CA ALA A 42 5.59 -7.01 6.32
C ALA A 42 6.40 -5.75 6.64
N PHE A 43 6.59 -4.86 5.66
CA PHE A 43 7.21 -3.57 5.88
C PHE A 43 6.40 -2.72 6.84
N ALA A 44 5.08 -2.61 6.66
CA ALA A 44 4.21 -1.88 7.57
C ALA A 44 4.31 -2.43 9.00
N LEU A 45 4.24 -3.76 9.17
CA LEU A 45 4.39 -4.44 10.45
C LEU A 45 5.75 -4.15 11.09
N SER A 46 6.83 -4.12 10.30
CA SER A 46 8.17 -3.74 10.77
C SER A 46 8.26 -2.30 11.28
N LYS A 47 7.28 -1.45 10.94
CA LYS A 47 7.16 -0.04 11.39
C LYS A 47 6.16 0.14 12.53
N GLY A 48 5.65 -0.95 13.11
CA GLY A 48 4.71 -0.91 14.23
C GLY A 48 3.24 -0.93 13.82
N ALA A 49 2.93 -1.19 12.55
CA ALA A 49 1.57 -1.48 12.15
C ALA A 49 1.08 -2.80 12.76
N THR A 50 -0.24 -2.96 12.83
CA THR A 50 -0.91 -4.20 13.23
C THR A 50 -1.57 -4.85 12.02
N LEU A 51 -1.34 -6.15 11.79
CA LEU A 51 -2.00 -6.86 10.68
C LEU A 51 -3.50 -6.98 10.98
N LEU A 52 -4.35 -6.53 10.06
CA LEU A 52 -5.80 -6.67 10.18
C LEU A 52 -6.30 -7.85 9.35
N LYS A 53 -5.77 -8.01 8.13
CA LYS A 53 -6.12 -9.11 7.23
C LYS A 53 -4.93 -9.41 6.32
N SER A 54 -4.52 -10.67 6.26
CA SER A 54 -3.45 -11.13 5.38
C SER A 54 -3.78 -10.89 3.90
N ALA A 55 -2.75 -10.84 3.07
CA ALA A 55 -2.92 -10.80 1.62
C ALA A 55 -3.78 -11.99 1.15
N HIS A 56 -4.75 -11.72 0.28
CA HIS A 56 -5.64 -12.72 -0.30
C HIS A 56 -6.12 -12.28 -1.69
N GLU A 57 -6.51 -13.25 -2.51
CA GLU A 57 -7.17 -12.98 -3.78
C GLU A 57 -8.56 -12.39 -3.55
N THR A 58 -8.99 -11.53 -4.46
CA THR A 58 -10.29 -10.86 -4.40
C THR A 58 -11.22 -11.40 -5.49
N ASP A 59 -12.53 -11.38 -5.24
CA ASP A 59 -13.54 -11.91 -6.16
C ASP A 59 -13.64 -11.10 -7.47
N TYR A 60 -13.21 -9.83 -7.44
CA TYR A 60 -13.14 -8.95 -8.60
C TYR A 60 -11.80 -9.06 -9.37
N GLY A 61 -10.94 -10.00 -8.97
CA GLY A 61 -9.60 -10.18 -9.52
C GLY A 61 -8.55 -9.29 -8.85
N GLY A 62 -7.33 -9.79 -8.77
CA GLY A 62 -6.23 -9.13 -8.07
C GLY A 62 -6.07 -9.61 -6.63
N TYR A 63 -5.40 -8.81 -5.80
CA TYR A 63 -5.05 -9.15 -4.41
C TYR A 63 -5.23 -7.94 -3.50
N SER A 64 -5.69 -8.18 -2.27
CA SER A 64 -5.72 -7.16 -1.23
C SER A 64 -5.28 -7.67 0.14
N GLY A 65 -4.84 -6.75 0.99
CA GLY A 65 -4.45 -7.01 2.38
C GLY A 65 -4.60 -5.74 3.22
N TYR A 66 -4.72 -5.89 4.54
CA TYR A 66 -5.06 -4.79 5.43
C TYR A 66 -4.16 -4.77 6.67
N PHE A 67 -3.77 -3.57 7.08
CA PHE A 67 -3.09 -3.31 8.35
C PHE A 67 -3.64 -2.04 8.99
N ALA A 68 -3.51 -1.89 10.30
CA ALA A 68 -3.69 -0.63 11.00
C ALA A 68 -2.32 0.00 11.23
N ASP A 69 -2.16 1.30 10.97
CA ASP A 69 -0.94 2.00 11.35
C ASP A 69 -0.80 2.10 12.90
N PRO A 70 0.33 2.59 13.44
CA PRO A 70 0.53 2.65 14.89
C PRO A 70 -0.52 3.48 15.66
N ASP A 71 -1.24 4.39 14.98
CA ASP A 71 -2.32 5.19 15.55
C ASP A 71 -3.68 4.48 15.44
N GLY A 72 -3.73 3.31 14.81
CA GLY A 72 -4.92 2.49 14.65
C GLY A 72 -5.72 2.76 13.38
N HIS A 73 -5.24 3.57 12.43
CA HIS A 73 -5.98 3.83 11.20
C HIS A 73 -5.85 2.65 10.23
N PRO A 74 -6.94 2.11 9.68
CA PRO A 74 -6.89 1.01 8.74
C PRO A 74 -6.42 1.47 7.35
N TRP A 75 -5.53 0.68 6.76
CA TRP A 75 -5.00 0.83 5.42
C TRP A 75 -5.27 -0.44 4.62
N GLU A 76 -5.60 -0.27 3.34
CA GLU A 76 -5.67 -1.36 2.36
C GLU A 76 -4.48 -1.24 1.40
N VAL A 77 -3.83 -2.38 1.15
CA VAL A 77 -2.87 -2.55 0.07
C VAL A 77 -3.57 -3.36 -0.99
N VAL A 78 -3.78 -2.78 -2.17
CA VAL A 78 -4.57 -3.39 -3.24
C VAL A 78 -3.82 -3.36 -4.57
N VAL A 79 -3.91 -4.48 -5.28
CA VAL A 79 -3.64 -4.59 -6.72
C VAL A 79 -4.93 -5.09 -7.33
N ALA A 80 -5.61 -4.25 -8.11
CA ALA A 80 -6.89 -4.58 -8.72
C ALA A 80 -6.87 -4.26 -10.22
N PRO A 81 -7.54 -5.05 -11.06
CA PRO A 81 -7.78 -4.70 -12.46
C PRO A 81 -8.40 -3.32 -12.60
N GLY A 82 -7.93 -2.53 -13.57
CA GLY A 82 -8.43 -1.18 -13.82
C GLY A 82 -8.00 -0.12 -12.81
N ILE A 83 -7.13 -0.44 -11.84
CA ILE A 83 -6.46 0.53 -10.97
C ILE A 83 -4.96 0.53 -11.31
N GLU A 84 -4.50 1.59 -11.95
CA GLU A 84 -3.10 1.73 -12.36
C GLU A 84 -2.44 2.94 -11.70
N VAL A 85 -1.16 2.85 -11.37
CA VAL A 85 -0.36 4.01 -10.93
C VAL A 85 0.54 4.40 -12.09
N GLY A 86 0.25 5.56 -12.69
CA GLY A 86 1.01 6.08 -13.83
C GLY A 86 2.36 6.67 -13.43
N ASP A 87 3.23 6.90 -14.41
CA ASP A 87 4.54 7.56 -14.20
C ASP A 87 4.40 8.98 -13.63
N ASP A 88 3.22 9.60 -13.79
CA ASP A 88 2.87 10.89 -13.18
C ASP A 88 2.51 10.78 -11.68
N ARG A 89 2.66 9.58 -11.11
CA ARG A 89 2.36 9.24 -9.70
C ARG A 89 0.89 9.44 -9.33
N ARG A 90 -0.01 9.42 -10.31
CA ARG A 90 -1.45 9.41 -10.07
C ARG A 90 -2.02 8.01 -10.18
N VAL A 91 -3.10 7.79 -9.45
CA VAL A 91 -3.95 6.63 -9.64
C VAL A 91 -4.88 6.93 -10.81
N HIS A 92 -4.83 6.09 -11.83
CA HIS A 92 -5.72 6.07 -12.98
C HIS A 92 -6.73 4.94 -12.74
N LEU A 93 -8.00 5.28 -12.86
CA LEU A 93 -9.10 4.33 -12.76
C LEU A 93 -9.65 4.15 -14.17
N ALA A 94 -9.96 2.91 -14.55
CA ALA A 94 -10.72 2.65 -15.76
C ALA A 94 -12.10 3.31 -15.67
N ASP A 95 -12.59 3.84 -16.80
CA ASP A 95 -13.92 4.43 -16.95
C ASP A 95 -15.06 3.40 -16.75
#